data_AF-A0A7C1AU20-F1
#
_entry.id   AF-A0A7C1AU20-F1
#
_cell.length_a   1.000
_cell.length_b   1.000
_cell.length_c   1.000
_cell.angle_alpha   90.00
_cell.angle_beta   90.00
_cell.angle_gamma   90.00
#
_symmetry.space_group_name_H-M   'P 1'
#
loop_
_entity.id
_entity.type
_entity.pdbx_description
1 polymer ?
#
loop_
_entity_poly.entity_id
_entity_poly.type
_entity_poly.pdbx_seq_one_letter_code
_entity_poly.pdbx_strand_id
1 'polypeptide(L)'
;MALDDFKDIIHRCFRCGYCKFTSNYSDFNCPPYNKFRLETFSPGGRMWLIRAMMLKDIEPSQHLADILYTCTMCANCVEEC
;
A
#
# COMPACT_ATOMS: atom_id res chain seq x y z
N MET A 1 9.53 15.76 6.77
CA MET A 1 9.24 14.48 7.45
C MET A 1 10.26 13.47 6.99
N ALA A 2 10.90 12.79 7.93
CA ALA A 2 11.76 11.64 7.66
C ALA A 2 10.93 10.35 7.62
N LEU A 3 11.47 9.28 7.05
CA LEU A 3 10.80 7.97 7.02
C LEU A 3 10.49 7.44 8.43
N ASP A 4 11.35 7.77 9.39
CA ASP A 4 11.21 7.37 10.79
C ASP A 4 9.95 7.94 11.46
N ASP A 5 9.42 9.07 10.97
CA ASP A 5 8.20 9.71 11.51
C ASP A 5 6.96 8.81 11.35
N PHE A 6 7.00 7.79 10.50
CA PHE A 6 5.86 6.91 10.19
C PHE A 6 5.87 5.56 10.93
N LYS A 7 6.89 5.27 11.76
CA LYS A 7 7.03 3.97 12.46
C LYS A 7 5.81 3.61 13.31
N ASP A 8 5.18 4.61 13.93
CA ASP A 8 4.03 4.43 14.83
C ASP A 8 2.67 4.40 14.12
N ILE A 9 2.66 4.57 12.79
CA ILE A 9 1.43 4.55 11.98
C ILE A 9 1.45 3.37 11.02
N ILE A 10 2.62 3.00 10.48
CA ILE A 10 2.70 2.01 9.41
C ILE A 10 2.20 0.62 9.81
N HIS A 11 2.29 0.28 11.09
CA HIS A 11 1.83 -0.98 11.65
C HIS A 11 0.30 -1.05 11.84
N ARG A 12 -0.44 0.04 11.66
CA ARG A 12 -1.90 0.09 11.86
C ARG A 12 -2.68 -0.63 10.76
N CYS A 13 -2.08 -0.89 9.61
CA CYS A 13 -2.73 -1.65 8.53
C CYS A 13 -3.00 -3.10 8.98
N PHE A 14 -4.26 -3.44 9.28
CA PHE A 14 -4.68 -4.79 9.70
C PHE A 14 -5.14 -5.68 8.54
N ARG A 15 -4.86 -5.30 7.28
CA ARG A 15 -5.15 -6.06 6.04
C ARG A 15 -6.63 -6.38 5.80
N CYS A 16 -7.54 -5.46 6.14
CA CYS A 16 -8.98 -5.59 5.81
C CYS A 16 -9.26 -5.59 4.30
N GLY A 17 -8.45 -4.87 3.52
CA GLY A 17 -8.61 -4.75 2.08
C GLY A 17 -9.51 -3.61 1.59
N TYR A 18 -10.22 -2.89 2.47
CA TYR A 18 -11.15 -1.81 2.10
C TYR A 18 -10.53 -0.71 1.24
N CYS A 19 -9.27 -0.38 1.48
CA CYS A 19 -8.49 0.58 0.70
C CYS A 19 -8.46 0.36 -0.83
N LYS A 20 -8.86 -0.82 -1.32
CA LYS A 20 -8.89 -1.16 -2.75
C LYS A 20 -10.22 -0.84 -3.42
N PHE A 21 -11.28 -0.67 -2.64
CA PHE A 21 -12.66 -0.65 -3.12
C PHE A 21 -13.18 0.77 -3.32
N THR A 22 -14.25 0.87 -4.09
CA THR A 22 -15.15 2.04 -4.12
C THR A 22 -15.87 2.20 -2.78
N SER A 23 -16.40 3.40 -2.51
CA SER A 23 -17.08 3.75 -1.25
C SER A 23 -18.34 2.93 -0.94
N ASN A 24 -18.95 2.34 -1.97
CA ASN A 24 -20.07 1.41 -1.83
C ASN A 24 -19.62 -0.08 -1.82
N TYR A 25 -18.32 -0.33 -1.84
CA TYR A 25 -17.68 -1.64 -1.82
C TYR A 25 -18.09 -2.58 -2.97
N SER A 26 -18.58 -2.04 -4.09
CA SER A 26 -19.05 -2.85 -5.23
C SER A 26 -17.97 -3.13 -6.29
N ASP A 27 -16.90 -2.34 -6.34
CA ASP A 27 -15.84 -2.50 -7.33
C ASP A 27 -14.48 -2.05 -6.77
N PHE A 28 -13.40 -2.27 -7.51
CA PHE A 28 -12.06 -1.82 -7.18
C PHE A 28 -11.73 -0.50 -7.87
N ASN A 29 -11.38 0.52 -7.11
CA ASN A 29 -10.93 1.81 -7.66
C ASN A 29 -9.43 2.04 -7.50
N CYS A 30 -8.69 1.21 -6.75
CA CYS A 30 -7.24 1.31 -6.67
C CYS A 30 -6.63 0.90 -8.03
N PRO A 31 -6.09 1.83 -8.84
CA PRO A 31 -5.67 1.52 -10.21
C PRO A 31 -4.58 0.43 -10.33
N PRO A 32 -3.50 0.43 -9.52
CA PRO A 32 -2.48 -0.61 -9.60
C PRO A 32 -3.02 -1.98 -9.19
N TYR A 33 -3.87 -2.06 -8.15
CA TYR A 33 -4.50 -3.33 -7.79
C TYR A 33 -5.45 -3.81 -8.89
N ASN A 34 -6.22 -2.91 -9.49
CA ASN A 34 -7.13 -3.24 -10.59
C ASN A 34 -6.38 -3.80 -11.81
N LYS A 35 -5.18 -3.27 -12.09
CA LYS A 35 -4.29 -3.72 -13.18
C LYS A 35 -3.62 -5.06 -12.88
N PHE A 36 -2.96 -5.19 -11.73
CA PHE A 36 -2.08 -6.32 -11.45
C PHE A 36 -2.75 -7.47 -10.69
N ARG A 37 -3.86 -7.21 -9.99
CA ARG A 37 -4.63 -8.19 -9.19
C ARG A 37 -3.80 -8.96 -8.16
N LEU A 38 -2.69 -8.38 -7.72
CA LEU A 38 -1.79 -8.93 -6.71
C LEU A 38 -1.75 -8.02 -5.50
N GLU A 39 -1.77 -8.60 -4.29
CA GLU A 39 -1.84 -7.84 -3.04
C GLU A 39 -0.67 -6.88 -2.87
N THR A 40 0.50 -7.27 -3.33
CA THR A 40 1.74 -6.48 -3.39
C THR A 40 1.52 -5.08 -4.01
N PHE A 41 0.59 -4.96 -4.96
CA PHE A 41 0.26 -3.71 -5.66
C PHE A 41 -0.95 -2.98 -5.08
N SER A 42 -1.57 -3.53 -4.03
CA SER A 42 -2.62 -2.84 -3.29
C SER A 42 -2.03 -1.83 -2.28
N PRO A 43 -2.83 -0.87 -1.79
CA PRO A 43 -2.37 0.08 -0.79
C PRO A 43 -1.96 -0.63 0.51
N GLY A 44 -2.78 -1.58 0.98
CA GLY A 44 -2.48 -2.39 2.16
C GLY A 44 -1.21 -3.22 2.01
N GLY A 45 -1.02 -3.91 0.88
CA GLY A 45 0.20 -4.67 0.61
C GLY A 45 1.45 -3.80 0.59
N ARG A 46 1.40 -2.61 -0.02
CA ARG A 46 2.51 -1.64 0.02
C ARG A 46 2.86 -1.20 1.43
N MET A 47 1.87 -0.96 2.29
CA MET A 47 2.14 -0.61 3.70
C MET A 47 2.96 -1.69 4.40
N TRP A 48 2.66 -2.98 4.14
CA TRP A 48 3.41 -4.09 4.72
C TRP A 48 4.81 -4.26 4.12
N LEU A 49 4.98 -4.01 2.82
CA LEU A 49 6.30 -4.01 2.19
C LEU A 49 7.19 -2.88 2.72
N ILE A 50 6.64 -1.68 2.85
CA ILE A 50 7.36 -0.53 3.43
C ILE A 50 7.72 -0.84 4.89
N ARG A 51 6.80 -1.42 5.68
CA ARG A 51 7.09 -1.85 7.05
C ARG A 51 8.23 -2.87 7.09
N ALA A 52 8.17 -3.90 6.26
CA ALA A 52 9.22 -4.93 6.20
C ALA A 52 10.58 -4.32 5.83
N MET A 53 10.62 -3.39 4.87
CA MET A 53 11.83 -2.64 4.50
C MET A 53 12.33 -1.77 5.68
N MET A 54 11.45 -1.08 6.38
CA MET A 54 11.80 -0.25 7.54
C MET A 54 12.36 -1.06 8.71
N LEU A 55 11.86 -2.28 8.91
CA LEU A 55 12.33 -3.21 9.94
C LEU A 55 13.54 -4.02 9.51
N LYS A 56 14.00 -3.87 8.26
CA LYS A 56 15.09 -4.66 7.65
C LYS A 56 14.77 -6.16 7.56
N ASP A 57 13.49 -6.51 7.47
CA ASP A 57 13.04 -7.88 7.16
C ASP A 57 13.29 -8.21 5.67
N ILE A 58 13.32 -7.19 4.82
CA ILE A 58 13.68 -7.27 3.40
C ILE A 58 14.65 -6.16 3.02
N GLU A 59 15.53 -6.44 2.07
CA GLU A 59 16.44 -5.44 1.52
C GLU A 59 15.74 -4.56 0.47
N PRO A 60 16.07 -3.25 0.42
CA PRO A 60 15.67 -2.40 -0.70
C PRO A 60 16.13 -3.00 -2.04
N SER A 61 15.24 -3.01 -3.02
CA SER A 61 15.53 -3.55 -4.35
C SER A 61 14.82 -2.75 -5.43
N GLN A 62 15.31 -2.86 -6.67
CA GLN A 62 14.63 -2.26 -7.82
C GLN A 62 13.19 -2.76 -7.95
N HIS A 63 12.94 -4.04 -7.70
CA HIS A 63 11.59 -4.60 -7.77
C HIS A 63 10.65 -3.99 -6.71
N LEU A 64 11.14 -3.78 -5.49
CA LEU A 64 10.38 -3.09 -4.45
C LEU A 64 10.05 -1.65 -4.89
N ALA A 65 11.01 -0.92 -5.47
CA ALA A 65 10.77 0.40 -6.01
C ALA A 65 9.70 0.37 -7.12
N ASP A 66 9.78 -0.56 -8.08
CA ASP A 66 8.81 -0.70 -9.16
C ASP A 66 7.38 -0.91 -8.62
N ILE A 67 7.23 -1.74 -7.57
CA ILE A 67 5.94 -1.93 -6.89
C ILE A 67 5.44 -0.62 -6.27
N LEU A 68 6.28 0.11 -5.54
CA LEU A 68 5.89 1.34 -4.85
C LEU A 68 5.51 2.45 -5.84
N TYR A 69 6.28 2.60 -6.92
CA TYR A 69 6.09 3.62 -7.94
C TYR A 69 4.94 3.35 -8.92
N THR A 70 4.26 2.20 -8.83
CA THR A 70 2.99 1.99 -9.55
C THR A 70 1.81 2.75 -8.92
N CYS A 71 2.00 3.46 -7.80
CA CYS A 71 0.95 4.28 -7.19
C CYS A 71 0.60 5.46 -8.09
N THR A 72 -0.69 5.64 -8.41
CA THR A 72 -1.18 6.78 -9.20
C THR A 72 -1.55 7.99 -8.34
N MET A 73 -1.32 7.94 -7.03
CA MET A 73 -1.62 9.02 -6.08
C MET A 73 -3.09 9.47 -6.08
N CYS A 74 -4.03 8.54 -6.35
CA CYS A 74 -5.47 8.82 -6.39
C CYS A 74 -6.15 9.05 -5.03
N ALA A 75 -5.43 8.87 -3.92
CA ALA A 75 -5.89 9.05 -2.54
C ALA A 75 -7.07 8.18 -2.07
N ASN A 76 -7.62 7.25 -2.87
CA ASN A 76 -8.73 6.40 -2.41
C ASN A 76 -8.45 5.70 -1.07
N CYS A 77 -7.25 5.16 -0.92
CA CYS A 77 -6.88 4.45 0.29
C CYS A 77 -6.85 5.33 1.55
N VAL A 78 -6.81 6.67 1.41
CA VAL A 78 -6.90 7.62 2.51
C VAL A 78 -8.36 7.93 2.84
N GLU A 79 -9.25 7.97 1.84
CA GLU A 79 -10.68 8.17 2.08
C GLU A 79 -11.32 6.94 2.76
N GLU A 80 -10.87 5.74 2.39
CA GLU A 80 -11.42 4.48 2.91
C GLU A 80 -10.73 3.96 4.19
N CYS A 81 -9.62 4.56 4.66
CA CYS A 81 -8.80 4.02 5.77
C CYS A 81 -8.34 5.06 6.79
#